data_AF-A0A4Q4K176-F1
#
_entry.id   AF-A0A4Q4K176-F1
#
_cell.length_a   1.000
_cell.length_b   1.000
_cell.length_c   1.000
_cell.angle_alpha   90.00
_cell.angle_beta   90.00
_cell.angle_gamma   90.00
#
_symmetry.space_group_name_H-M   'P 1'
#
loop_
_entity.id
_entity.type
_entity.pdbx_description
1 polymer ?
#
loop_
_entity_poly.entity_id
_entity_poly.type
_entity_poly.pdbx_seq_one_letter_code
_entity_poly.pdbx_strand_id
1 'polypeptide(L)'
;MAVVVQYVVKPNPGGDLAGILELAKESAGLWRKHGGKPRFWSVAVGEAGNFVFSVNFETFSAYGAAVDKLNADPAFHTWQAKRLKAGLTTLVRANMAIEIEL
;
A
#
# COMPACT_ATOMS: atom_id res chain seq x y z
N MET A 1 -15.92 -2.72 -13.13
CA MET A 1 -15.40 -1.41 -12.70
C MET A 1 -14.19 -1.65 -11.80
N ALA A 2 -12.99 -1.54 -12.38
CA ALA A 2 -11.77 -1.77 -11.64
C ALA A 2 -11.61 -0.76 -10.48
N VAL A 3 -10.87 -1.16 -9.46
CA VAL A 3 -10.57 -0.34 -8.27
C VAL A 3 -9.06 -0.26 -8.09
N VAL A 4 -8.58 0.90 -7.70
CA VAL A 4 -7.22 1.09 -7.21
C VAL A 4 -7.26 1.81 -5.87
N VAL A 5 -6.63 1.23 -4.86
CA VAL A 5 -6.31 1.92 -3.60
C VAL A 5 -4.86 2.36 -3.64
N GLN A 6 -4.57 3.56 -3.16
CA GLN A 6 -3.23 4.15 -3.18
C GLN A 6 -2.91 4.72 -1.81
N TYR A 7 -1.71 4.43 -1.32
CA TYR A 7 -1.11 5.01 -0.13
C TYR A 7 0.16 5.76 -0.54
N VAL A 8 0.12 7.09 -0.43
CA VAL A 8 1.26 7.96 -0.68
C VAL A 8 1.99 8.17 0.64
N VAL A 9 3.27 7.82 0.66
CA VAL A 9 4.11 7.93 1.85
C VAL A 9 5.35 8.77 1.55
N LYS A 10 5.74 9.58 2.54
CA LYS A 10 6.98 10.35 2.52
C LYS A 10 8.01 9.66 3.42
N PRO A 11 9.25 9.42 2.96
CA PRO A 11 10.34 8.99 3.85
C PRO A 11 10.59 10.02 4.96
N ASN A 12 10.73 9.55 6.19
CA ASN A 12 11.09 10.41 7.31
C ASN A 12 12.58 10.78 7.24
N PRO A 13 13.01 11.91 7.83
CA PRO A 13 14.43 12.27 7.89
C PRO A 13 15.28 11.14 8.49
N GLY A 14 16.37 10.78 7.82
CA GLY A 14 17.23 9.65 8.21
C GLY A 14 16.61 8.27 7.94
N GLY A 15 15.47 8.20 7.26
CA GLY A 15 14.81 6.94 6.91
C GLY A 15 15.64 6.10 5.93
N ASP A 16 15.79 4.81 6.26
CA ASP A 16 16.48 3.84 5.43
C ASP A 16 15.60 3.36 4.26
N LEU A 17 16.05 3.61 3.03
CA LEU A 17 15.36 3.15 1.82
C LEU A 17 15.24 1.62 1.77
N ALA A 18 16.25 0.88 2.24
CA ALA A 18 16.20 -0.58 2.21
C ALA A 18 15.07 -1.11 3.10
N GLY A 19 14.95 -0.59 4.33
CA GLY A 19 13.84 -0.89 5.24
C GLY A 19 12.46 -0.48 4.70
N ILE A 20 12.36 0.66 3.99
CA ILE A 20 11.11 1.06 3.32
C ILE A 20 10.72 0.03 2.26
N LEU A 21 11.68 -0.38 1.42
CA LEU A 21 11.44 -1.38 0.37
C LEU A 21 11.10 -2.76 0.94
N GLU A 22 11.72 -3.16 2.05
CA GLU A 22 11.40 -4.41 2.75
C GLU A 22 9.94 -4.40 3.26
N LEU A 23 9.55 -3.36 4.00
CA LEU A 23 8.18 -3.21 4.50
C LEU A 23 7.16 -3.17 3.37
N ALA A 24 7.47 -2.51 2.26
CA ALA A 24 6.63 -2.48 1.07
C ALA A 24 6.51 -3.86 0.41
N LYS A 25 7.60 -4.63 0.32
CA LYS A 25 7.59 -6.01 -0.21
C LYS A 25 6.74 -6.94 0.66
N GLU A 26 6.86 -6.85 1.98
CA GLU A 26 6.04 -7.62 2.92
C GLU A 26 4.55 -7.29 2.77
N SER A 27 4.22 -5.99 2.74
CA SER A 27 2.85 -5.54 2.49
C SER A 27 2.32 -6.04 1.13
N ALA A 28 3.15 -5.99 0.09
CA ALA A 28 2.80 -6.53 -1.23
C ALA A 28 2.51 -8.03 -1.18
N GLY A 29 3.26 -8.81 -0.40
CA GLY A 29 2.97 -10.23 -0.18
C GLY A 29 1.59 -10.45 0.44
N LEU A 30 1.25 -9.67 1.48
CA LEU A 30 -0.03 -9.75 2.18
C LEU A 30 -1.21 -9.37 1.27
N TRP A 31 -1.08 -8.30 0.50
CA TRP A 31 -2.11 -7.92 -0.47
C TRP A 31 -2.27 -8.94 -1.60
N ARG A 32 -1.17 -9.51 -2.13
CA ARG A 32 -1.23 -10.57 -3.15
C ARG A 32 -1.94 -11.82 -2.65
N LYS A 33 -1.66 -12.24 -1.42
CA LYS A 33 -2.32 -13.39 -0.77
C LYS A 33 -3.85 -13.26 -0.80
N HIS A 34 -4.36 -12.04 -0.69
CA HIS A 34 -5.80 -11.76 -0.66
C HIS A 34 -6.36 -11.23 -1.99
N GLY A 35 -5.66 -11.45 -3.11
CA GLY A 35 -6.13 -11.16 -4.46
C GLY A 35 -5.83 -9.75 -4.99
N GLY A 36 -5.13 -8.93 -4.21
CA GLY A 36 -4.67 -7.61 -4.65
C GLY A 36 -3.49 -7.69 -5.62
N LYS A 37 -3.40 -6.73 -6.54
CA LYS A 37 -2.28 -6.59 -7.49
C LYS A 37 -1.42 -5.37 -7.12
N PRO A 38 -0.50 -5.48 -6.13
CA PRO A 38 0.24 -4.34 -5.62
C PRO A 38 1.37 -3.90 -6.57
N ARG A 39 1.57 -2.58 -6.65
CA ARG A 39 2.74 -1.94 -7.28
C ARG A 39 3.30 -0.89 -6.32
N PHE A 40 4.61 -0.66 -6.42
CA PHE A 40 5.31 0.36 -5.64
C PHE A 40 5.99 1.32 -6.61
N TRP A 41 5.79 2.62 -6.41
CA TRP A 41 6.21 3.66 -7.34
C TRP A 41 7.04 4.70 -6.61
N SER A 42 8.09 5.18 -7.26
CA SER A 42 8.74 6.44 -6.89
C SER A 42 8.03 7.59 -7.62
N VAL A 43 7.63 8.63 -6.90
CA VAL A 43 7.03 9.82 -7.51
C VAL A 43 8.13 10.70 -8.09
N ALA A 44 8.11 10.88 -9.42
CA ALA A 44 9.11 11.68 -10.12
C ALA A 44 8.75 13.17 -10.23
N VAL A 45 7.46 13.54 -10.22
CA VAL A 45 6.98 14.92 -10.43
C VAL A 45 5.75 15.20 -9.55
N GLY A 46 5.53 16.47 -9.17
CA GLY A 46 4.37 16.94 -8.37
C GLY A 46 4.58 16.77 -6.87
N GLU A 47 4.80 15.53 -6.43
CA GLU A 47 5.16 15.17 -5.05
C GLU A 47 6.50 14.43 -5.02
N ALA A 48 7.51 14.99 -5.70
CA ALA A 48 8.79 14.33 -5.89
C ALA A 48 9.45 13.92 -4.56
N GLY A 49 9.97 12.70 -4.51
CA GLY A 49 10.56 12.10 -3.30
C GLY A 49 9.58 11.30 -2.44
N ASN A 50 8.27 11.36 -2.71
CA ASN A 50 7.31 10.45 -2.12
C ASN A 50 7.31 9.10 -2.85
N PHE A 51 6.77 8.07 -2.17
CA PHE A 51 6.47 6.77 -2.75
C PHE A 51 4.97 6.51 -2.76
N VAL A 52 4.50 5.73 -3.73
CA VAL A 52 3.11 5.25 -3.78
C VAL A 52 3.09 3.74 -3.70
N PHE A 53 2.38 3.20 -2.71
CA PHE A 53 1.97 1.80 -2.70
C PHE A 53 0.53 1.73 -3.20
N SER A 54 0.32 1.15 -4.39
CA SER A 54 -1.00 1.00 -4.99
C SER A 54 -1.42 -0.46 -5.06
N VAL A 55 -2.70 -0.77 -4.87
CA VAL A 55 -3.24 -2.12 -5.04
C VAL A 55 -4.47 -2.07 -5.95
N ASN A 56 -4.44 -2.86 -7.02
CA ASN A 56 -5.52 -2.93 -7.99
C ASN A 56 -6.40 -4.17 -7.80
N PHE A 57 -7.69 -4.01 -8.07
CA PHE A 57 -8.73 -5.05 -8.09
C PHE A 57 -9.63 -4.87 -9.31
N GLU A 58 -10.25 -5.94 -9.78
CA GLU A 58 -11.16 -5.91 -10.95
C GLU A 58 -12.56 -5.39 -10.61
N THR A 59 -12.96 -5.49 -9.34
CA THR A 59 -14.26 -5.03 -8.85
C THR A 59 -14.14 -4.47 -7.44
N PHE A 60 -15.10 -3.63 -7.05
CA PHE A 60 -15.20 -3.11 -5.69
C PHE A 60 -15.45 -4.21 -4.66
N SER A 61 -16.28 -5.20 -4.99
CA SER A 61 -16.53 -6.35 -4.12
C SER A 61 -15.27 -7.19 -3.87
N ALA A 62 -14.41 -7.35 -4.87
CA ALA A 62 -13.12 -8.02 -4.69
C ALA A 62 -12.19 -7.25 -3.74
N TYR A 63 -12.17 -5.91 -3.84
CA TYR A 63 -11.47 -5.07 -2.88
C TYR A 63 -12.01 -5.24 -1.46
N GLY A 64 -13.33 -5.15 -1.26
CA GLY A 64 -13.96 -5.33 0.05
C GLY A 64 -13.62 -6.67 0.69
N ALA A 65 -13.78 -7.77 -0.06
CA ALA A 65 -13.45 -9.11 0.42
C ALA A 65 -11.95 -9.28 0.75
N ALA A 66 -11.07 -8.61 0.01
CA ALA A 66 -9.64 -8.61 0.29
C ALA A 66 -9.31 -7.84 1.57
N VAL A 67 -9.95 -6.70 1.81
CA VAL A 67 -9.79 -5.89 3.03
C VAL A 67 -10.26 -6.67 4.26
N ASP A 68 -11.40 -7.35 4.20
CA ASP A 68 -11.90 -8.16 5.30
C ASP A 68 -10.90 -9.27 5.67
N LYS A 69 -10.43 -10.02 4.66
CA LYS A 69 -9.43 -11.08 4.86
C LYS A 69 -8.09 -10.55 5.35
N LEU A 70 -7.64 -9.41 4.84
CA LEU A 70 -6.40 -8.77 5.25
C LEU A 70 -6.46 -8.34 6.72
N ASN A 71 -7.58 -7.75 7.16
CA ASN A 71 -7.78 -7.35 8.55
C ASN A 71 -7.98 -8.53 9.50
N ALA A 72 -8.43 -9.69 9.01
CA ALA A 72 -8.48 -10.91 9.79
C ALA A 72 -7.14 -11.67 9.83
N ASP A 73 -6.12 -11.25 9.05
CA ASP A 73 -4.83 -11.93 8.93
C ASP A 73 -3.86 -11.52 10.05
N PRO A 74 -3.46 -12.43 10.95
CA PRO A 74 -2.51 -12.10 12.03
C PRO A 74 -1.15 -11.62 11.52
N ALA A 75 -0.74 -12.05 10.31
CA ALA A 75 0.50 -11.59 9.70
C ALA A 75 0.40 -10.10 9.32
N PHE A 76 -0.79 -9.62 8.96
CA PHE A 76 -1.00 -8.19 8.70
C PHE A 76 -0.91 -7.34 9.96
N HIS A 77 -1.44 -7.81 11.10
CA HIS A 77 -1.28 -7.10 12.37
C HIS A 77 0.19 -7.07 12.82
N THR A 78 0.91 -8.18 12.67
CA THR A 78 2.35 -8.25 12.95
C THR A 78 3.12 -7.25 12.08
N TRP A 79 2.80 -7.19 10.79
CA TRP A 79 3.40 -6.24 9.87
C TRP A 79 3.07 -4.78 10.24
N GLN A 80 1.83 -4.48 10.63
CA GLN A 80 1.43 -3.14 11.08
C GLN A 80 2.24 -2.68 12.30
N ALA A 81 2.42 -3.57 13.30
CA ALA A 81 3.24 -3.28 14.47
C ALA A 81 4.73 -3.06 14.09
N LYS A 82 5.28 -3.91 13.21
CA LYS A 82 6.64 -3.76 12.68
C LYS A 82 6.82 -2.40 11.99
N ARG A 83 5.91 -2.05 11.09
CA ARG A 83 5.92 -0.77 10.35
C ARG A 83 5.84 0.42 11.31
N LEU A 84 4.95 0.37 12.29
CA LEU A 84 4.78 1.45 13.28
C LEU A 84 6.07 1.67 14.07
N LYS A 85 6.67 0.58 14.58
CA LYS A 85 7.93 0.65 15.34
C LYS A 85 9.09 1.17 14.48
N ALA A 86 9.14 0.79 13.20
CA ALA A 86 10.21 1.21 12.30
C ALA A 86 10.18 2.72 12.01
N GLY A 87 9.00 3.34 11.96
CA GLY A 87 8.87 4.80 11.85
C GLY A 87 9.52 5.41 10.60
N LEU A 88 9.72 4.62 9.53
CA LEU A 88 10.53 5.02 8.37
C LEU A 88 9.80 5.98 7.42
N THR A 89 8.47 6.03 7.47
CA THR A 89 7.66 6.85 6.58
C THR A 89 6.48 7.48 7.30
N THR A 90 6.01 8.61 6.78
CA THR A 90 4.75 9.26 7.15
C THR A 90 3.73 9.10 6.02
N LEU A 91 2.50 8.74 6.36
CA LEU A 91 1.40 8.71 5.38
C LEU A 91 1.03 10.15 5.03
N VAL A 92 1.13 10.49 3.74
CA VAL A 92 0.76 11.81 3.20
C VAL A 92 -0.70 11.82 2.77
N ARG A 93 -1.10 10.77 2.04
CA ARG A 93 -2.45 10.60 1.53
C ARG A 93 -2.79 9.12 1.38
N ALA A 94 -4.05 8.79 1.60
CA ALA A 94 -4.64 7.55 1.09
C ALA A 94 -5.88 7.90 0.27
N ASN A 95 -6.06 7.25 -0.88
CA ASN A 95 -7.26 7.40 -1.70
C ASN A 95 -7.61 6.09 -2.40
N MET A 96 -8.87 5.97 -2.81
CA MET A 96 -9.36 4.90 -3.65
C MET A 96 -10.02 5.54 -4.87
N ALA A 97 -9.74 4.99 -6.06
CA ALA A 97 -10.38 5.37 -7.29
C ALA A 97 -11.05 4.15 -7.92
N ILE A 98 -12.15 4.42 -8.61
CA ILE A 98 -12.88 3.46 -9.43
C ILE A 98 -12.72 3.87 -10.88
N GLU A 99 -12.58 2.89 -11.77
CA GLU A 99 -12.61 3.11 -13.21
C GLU A 99 -14.00 3.62 -13.64
N ILE A 100 -14.09 4.46 -14.65
CA ILE A 100 -15.38 4.85 -15.25
C ILE A 100 -15.25 4.56 -16.75
N GLU A 101 -16.31 4.02 -17.36
CA GLU A 101 -16.35 3.79 -18.80
C GLU A 101 -16.32 5.12 -19.55
N LEU A 102 -15.59 5.17 -20.67
CA LEU A 102 -15.41 6.36 -21.50
C LEU A 102 -16.44 6.42 -22.64
#